data_AF-A0A8T7IU19-F1
#
_entry.id   AF-A0A8T7IU19-F1
#
_cell.length_a   1.000
_cell.length_b   1.000
_cell.length_c   1.000
_cell.angle_alpha   90.00
_cell.angle_beta   90.00
_cell.angle_gamma   90.00
#
_symmetry.space_group_name_H-M   'P 1'
#
loop_
_entity.id
_entity.type
_entity.pdbx_description
1 polymer ?
#
loop_
_entity_poly.entity_id
_entity_poly.type
_entity_poly.pdbx_seq_one_letter_code
_entity_poly.pdbx_strand_id
1 'polypeptide(L)'
;CIRCGLCAEACPASLLPQQLYWYAKADDHEKLDSYNLKDCIECGACAYVCPSNLPLVQHYRAAKGRVKVANEAKQRSDRARERFEFRKQRMEAAEAEREAKRIARKAAAEKAKRQKAEAPTVAPASNQHAQPKAKLDPLAAAKAKLATTKQKESNSDASRLAKQIKSTEKRIEFILEQIDDAKKESSEQLIPQLESKLATARLKLSQLQSKETTPSEPNTTTDRAVKAVTAIADAKLAKPQSQRNDETIARIEANLEKTQHLLAKTDDEDARTKLNDRINKLKDKLAEAKQAPLVSDEAINDGKDKALEAIERAKQATAQFATLTDDEKRLKKLEQAKTRLIKARERLAQAQEDNHEHVDAFHAAVEKLESTVASLENPDD
;
A
#
# COMPACT_ATOMS: atom_id res chain seq x y z
N CYS A 1 -50.55 -6.13 -1.61
CA CYS A 1 -50.50 -7.55 -1.19
C CYS A 1 -51.77 -7.85 -0.39
N ILE A 2 -52.66 -8.72 -0.88
CA ILE A 2 -53.87 -9.15 -0.15
C ILE A 2 -53.63 -10.36 0.78
N ARG A 3 -52.37 -10.82 0.89
CA ARG A 3 -51.95 -11.90 1.79
C ARG A 3 -52.66 -13.25 1.55
N CYS A 4 -52.89 -13.60 0.28
CA CYS A 4 -53.59 -14.82 -0.13
C CYS A 4 -52.78 -16.12 -0.10
N GLY A 5 -51.47 -16.10 0.17
CA GLY A 5 -50.64 -17.31 0.35
C GLY A 5 -50.18 -18.03 -0.93
N LEU A 6 -50.85 -17.83 -2.07
CA LEU A 6 -50.55 -18.49 -3.36
C LEU A 6 -49.08 -18.43 -3.80
N CYS A 7 -48.37 -17.35 -3.47
CA CYS A 7 -46.97 -17.20 -3.83
C CYS A 7 -46.05 -18.20 -3.12
N ALA A 8 -46.39 -18.66 -1.92
CA ALA A 8 -45.63 -19.67 -1.19
C ALA A 8 -45.84 -21.06 -1.79
N GLU A 9 -47.09 -21.41 -2.11
CA GLU A 9 -47.45 -22.70 -2.73
C GLU A 9 -46.82 -22.86 -4.12
N ALA A 10 -46.77 -21.79 -4.91
CA ALA A 10 -46.17 -21.81 -6.25
C ALA A 10 -44.64 -21.74 -6.25
N CYS A 11 -43.99 -21.54 -5.09
CA CYS A 11 -42.54 -21.35 -5.04
C CYS A 11 -41.79 -22.70 -5.16
N PRO A 12 -41.03 -22.95 -6.23
CA PRO A 12 -40.30 -24.22 -6.39
C PRO A 12 -39.16 -24.39 -5.38
N ALA A 13 -38.69 -23.30 -4.78
CA ALA A 13 -37.66 -23.29 -3.74
C ALA A 13 -38.24 -23.38 -2.32
N SER A 14 -39.55 -23.54 -2.16
CA SER A 14 -40.24 -23.59 -0.86
C SER A 14 -39.91 -22.42 0.08
N LEU A 15 -39.67 -21.24 -0.51
CA LEU A 15 -39.41 -20.01 0.24
C LEU A 15 -40.72 -19.36 0.71
N LEU A 16 -40.59 -18.27 1.46
CA LEU A 16 -41.72 -17.41 1.87
C LEU A 16 -41.68 -16.06 1.12
N PRO A 17 -42.12 -15.98 -0.16
CA PRO A 17 -42.06 -14.76 -0.96
C PRO A 17 -42.72 -13.55 -0.29
N GLN A 18 -43.83 -13.76 0.41
CA GLN A 18 -44.49 -12.67 1.12
C GLN A 18 -43.55 -12.00 2.14
N GLN A 19 -42.86 -12.77 2.97
CA GLN A 19 -41.94 -12.25 3.98
C GLN A 19 -40.71 -11.61 3.33
N LEU A 20 -40.12 -12.31 2.36
CA LEU A 20 -38.99 -11.79 1.58
C LEU A 20 -39.30 -10.45 0.91
N TYR A 21 -40.53 -10.25 0.42
CA TYR A 21 -40.95 -8.99 -0.18
C TYR A 21 -40.97 -7.84 0.83
N TRP A 22 -41.51 -8.08 2.02
CA TRP A 22 -41.53 -7.07 3.08
C TRP A 22 -40.11 -6.70 3.53
N TYR A 23 -39.24 -7.68 3.74
CA TYR A 23 -37.85 -7.43 4.13
C TYR A 23 -37.05 -6.77 3.01
N ALA A 24 -37.28 -7.14 1.75
CA ALA A 24 -36.65 -6.50 0.58
C ALA A 24 -37.09 -5.05 0.40
N LYS A 25 -38.34 -4.72 0.77
CA LYS A 25 -38.85 -3.35 0.73
C LYS A 25 -38.35 -2.51 1.90
N ALA A 26 -38.12 -3.12 3.05
CA ALA A 26 -37.60 -2.47 4.25
C ALA A 26 -36.07 -2.35 4.27
N ASP A 27 -35.37 -2.90 3.27
CA ASP A 27 -33.91 -3.02 3.23
C ASP A 27 -33.31 -3.71 4.46
N ASP A 28 -34.06 -4.65 5.05
CA ASP A 28 -33.63 -5.45 6.19
C ASP A 28 -32.79 -6.65 5.73
N HIS A 29 -31.49 -6.40 5.56
CA HIS A 29 -30.54 -7.40 5.05
C HIS A 29 -30.40 -8.62 5.97
N GLU A 30 -30.49 -8.42 7.29
CA GLU A 30 -30.35 -9.51 8.26
C GLU A 30 -31.52 -10.47 8.17
N LYS A 31 -32.74 -9.95 8.08
CA LYS A 31 -33.92 -10.78 7.88
C LYS A 31 -33.89 -11.47 6.52
N LEU A 32 -33.50 -10.79 5.45
CA LEU A 32 -33.37 -11.41 4.13
C LEU A 32 -32.41 -12.59 4.11
N ASP A 33 -31.29 -12.49 4.82
CA ASP A 33 -30.34 -13.59 4.96
C ASP A 33 -30.93 -14.73 5.82
N SER A 34 -31.60 -14.41 6.93
CA SER A 34 -32.25 -15.43 7.78
C SER A 34 -33.41 -16.18 7.09
N TYR A 35 -34.06 -15.55 6.12
CA TYR A 35 -35.11 -16.14 5.29
C TYR A 35 -34.59 -16.66 3.95
N ASN A 36 -33.28 -16.86 3.84
CA ASN A 36 -32.62 -17.51 2.71
C ASN A 36 -32.93 -16.85 1.35
N LEU A 37 -32.93 -15.52 1.27
CA LEU A 37 -33.12 -14.80 0.00
C LEU A 37 -32.15 -15.29 -1.10
N LYS A 38 -30.94 -15.71 -0.70
CA LYS A 38 -29.89 -16.21 -1.60
C LYS A 38 -30.34 -17.45 -2.40
N ASP A 39 -31.20 -18.28 -1.84
CA ASP A 39 -31.69 -19.53 -2.46
C ASP A 39 -32.79 -19.27 -3.50
N CYS A 40 -33.34 -18.06 -3.55
CA CYS A 40 -34.35 -17.70 -4.54
C CYS A 40 -33.77 -17.80 -5.96
N ILE A 41 -34.26 -18.69 -6.80
CA ILE A 41 -33.75 -18.84 -8.19
C ILE A 41 -34.34 -17.86 -9.21
N GLU A 42 -35.11 -16.87 -8.75
CA GLU A 42 -35.67 -15.80 -9.60
C GLU A 42 -36.56 -16.27 -10.76
N CYS A 43 -37.18 -17.44 -10.62
CA CYS A 43 -38.03 -18.10 -11.63
C CYS A 43 -39.34 -17.36 -11.96
N GLY A 44 -39.79 -16.43 -11.11
CA GLY A 44 -40.99 -15.62 -11.39
C GLY A 44 -42.34 -16.26 -11.06
N ALA A 45 -42.39 -17.53 -10.64
CA ALA A 45 -43.64 -18.22 -10.32
C ALA A 45 -44.51 -17.43 -9.31
N CYS A 46 -43.89 -16.94 -8.24
CA CYS A 46 -44.57 -16.15 -7.21
C CYS A 46 -45.17 -14.82 -7.72
N ALA A 47 -44.55 -14.19 -8.72
CA ALA A 47 -45.04 -12.94 -9.31
C ALA A 47 -46.18 -13.21 -10.29
N TYR A 48 -46.09 -14.31 -11.05
CA TYR A 48 -47.11 -14.73 -12.02
C TYR A 48 -48.44 -15.10 -11.35
N VAL A 49 -48.40 -15.89 -10.26
CA VAL A 49 -49.63 -16.31 -9.56
C VAL A 49 -50.25 -15.23 -8.67
N CYS A 50 -49.60 -14.07 -8.54
CA CYS A 50 -50.04 -13.04 -7.60
C CYS A 50 -51.26 -12.27 -8.16
N PRO A 51 -52.45 -12.33 -7.53
CA PRO A 51 -53.63 -11.60 -8.01
C PRO A 51 -53.48 -10.08 -7.88
N SER A 52 -52.51 -9.61 -7.10
CA SER A 52 -52.17 -8.19 -6.96
C SER A 52 -51.09 -7.72 -7.94
N ASN A 53 -50.61 -8.58 -8.86
CA ASN A 53 -49.56 -8.28 -9.84
C ASN A 53 -48.31 -7.62 -9.23
N LEU A 54 -47.88 -8.08 -8.05
CA LEU A 54 -46.70 -7.51 -7.37
C LEU A 54 -45.40 -7.92 -8.09
N PRO A 55 -44.45 -6.99 -8.33
CA PRO A 55 -43.19 -7.27 -8.98
C PRO A 55 -42.15 -7.94 -8.05
N LEU A 56 -42.53 -9.06 -7.41
CA LEU A 56 -41.75 -9.73 -6.35
C LEU A 56 -40.28 -10.00 -6.75
N VAL A 57 -40.05 -10.53 -7.95
CA VAL A 57 -38.69 -10.86 -8.42
C VAL A 57 -37.80 -9.64 -8.59
N GLN A 58 -38.36 -8.48 -8.99
CA GLN A 58 -37.57 -7.26 -9.15
C GLN A 58 -37.02 -6.81 -7.79
N HIS A 59 -37.86 -6.87 -6.74
CA HIS A 59 -37.42 -6.58 -5.37
C HIS A 59 -36.35 -7.57 -4.89
N TYR A 60 -36.50 -8.86 -5.18
CA TYR A 60 -35.50 -9.86 -4.77
C TYR A 60 -34.15 -9.67 -5.48
N ARG A 61 -34.17 -9.36 -6.78
CA ARG A 61 -32.94 -9.06 -7.54
C ARG A 61 -32.22 -7.84 -6.98
N ALA A 62 -32.96 -6.76 -6.73
CA ALA A 62 -32.41 -5.56 -6.12
C ALA A 62 -31.84 -5.85 -4.72
N ALA A 63 -32.60 -6.54 -3.88
CA ALA A 63 -32.22 -6.90 -2.53
C ALA A 63 -30.98 -7.82 -2.49
N LYS A 64 -30.90 -8.83 -3.36
CA LYS A 64 -29.70 -9.68 -3.50
C LYS A 64 -28.47 -8.86 -3.90
N GLY A 65 -28.64 -7.90 -4.83
CA GLY A 65 -27.59 -6.96 -5.21
C GLY A 65 -27.11 -6.15 -4.01
N ARG A 66 -28.02 -5.57 -3.24
CA ARG A 66 -27.71 -4.80 -2.02
C ARG A 66 -27.01 -5.65 -0.95
N VAL A 67 -27.52 -6.86 -0.67
CA VAL A 67 -26.91 -7.81 0.27
C VAL A 67 -25.49 -8.20 -0.18
N LYS A 68 -25.27 -8.42 -1.47
CA LYS A 68 -23.94 -8.72 -2.01
C LYS A 68 -22.97 -7.56 -1.78
N VAL A 69 -23.37 -6.33 -2.12
CA VAL A 69 -22.54 -5.13 -1.91
C VAL A 69 -22.23 -4.92 -0.42
N ALA A 70 -23.22 -5.10 0.46
CA ALA A 70 -23.02 -5.01 1.90
C ALA A 70 -22.03 -6.05 2.42
N ASN A 71 -22.14 -7.30 1.95
CA ASN A 71 -21.22 -8.38 2.32
C ASN A 71 -19.79 -8.13 1.82
N GLU A 72 -19.62 -7.63 0.59
CA GLU A 72 -18.31 -7.26 0.05
C GLU A 72 -17.67 -6.10 0.83
N ALA A 73 -18.48 -5.10 1.23
CA ALA A 73 -18.02 -4.00 2.08
C ALA A 73 -17.58 -4.50 3.47
N LYS A 74 -18.36 -5.40 4.08
CA LYS A 74 -18.03 -6.04 5.36
C LYS A 74 -16.72 -6.82 5.27
N GLN A 75 -16.58 -7.71 4.28
CA GLN A 75 -15.35 -8.48 4.06
C GLN A 75 -14.12 -7.58 3.82
N ARG A 76 -14.28 -6.45 3.13
CA ARG A 76 -13.21 -5.47 2.92
C ARG A 76 -12.79 -4.82 4.24
N SER A 77 -13.76 -4.44 5.07
CA SER A 77 -13.53 -3.89 6.41
C SER A 77 -12.82 -4.89 7.31
N ASP A 78 -13.31 -6.13 7.38
CA ASP A 78 -12.75 -7.21 8.19
C ASP A 78 -11.30 -7.51 7.78
N ARG A 79 -11.03 -7.63 6.48
CA ARG A 79 -9.66 -7.82 5.96
C ARG A 79 -8.75 -6.64 6.30
N ALA A 80 -9.25 -5.41 6.28
CA ALA A 80 -8.47 -4.24 6.67
C ALA A 80 -8.14 -4.26 8.17
N ARG A 81 -9.11 -4.65 9.00
CA ARG A 81 -8.97 -4.82 10.44
C ARG A 81 -7.94 -5.90 10.78
N GLU A 82 -8.04 -7.09 10.19
CA GLU A 82 -7.08 -8.18 10.38
C GLU A 82 -5.64 -7.75 10.05
N ARG A 83 -5.47 -7.03 8.94
CA ARG A 83 -4.15 -6.50 8.54
C ARG A 83 -3.61 -5.48 9.52
N PHE A 84 -4.48 -4.65 10.08
CA PHE A 84 -4.12 -3.67 11.10
C PHE A 84 -3.72 -4.35 12.41
N GLU A 85 -4.53 -5.30 12.88
CA GLU A 85 -4.26 -6.07 14.09
C GLU A 85 -2.95 -6.86 13.98
N PHE A 86 -2.69 -7.54 12.86
CA PHE A 86 -1.43 -8.23 12.62
C PHE A 86 -0.22 -7.29 12.62
N ARG A 87 -0.37 -6.09 12.01
CA ARG A 87 0.69 -5.08 12.04
C ARG A 87 0.94 -4.59 13.47
N LYS A 88 -0.12 -4.35 14.24
CA LYS A 88 -0.05 -3.90 15.64
C LYS A 88 0.67 -4.94 16.51
N GLN A 89 0.26 -6.20 16.43
CA GLN A 89 0.91 -7.31 17.15
C GLN A 89 2.40 -7.42 16.82
N ARG A 90 2.77 -7.30 15.54
CA ARG A 90 4.19 -7.34 15.14
C ARG A 90 5.00 -6.16 15.69
N MET A 91 4.41 -4.97 15.77
CA MET A 91 5.06 -3.79 16.34
C MET A 91 5.23 -3.92 17.86
N GLU A 92 4.17 -4.32 18.56
CA GLU A 92 4.19 -4.54 20.01
C GLU A 92 5.19 -5.63 20.41
N ALA A 93 5.25 -6.75 19.66
CA ALA A 93 6.24 -7.80 19.90
C ALA A 93 7.69 -7.29 19.70
N ALA A 94 7.93 -6.46 18.68
CA ALA A 94 9.25 -5.88 18.43
C ALA A 94 9.65 -4.85 19.50
N GLU A 95 8.69 -4.08 20.01
CA GLU A 95 8.90 -3.13 21.11
C GLU A 95 9.16 -3.85 22.43
N ALA A 96 8.37 -4.88 22.75
CA ALA A 96 8.55 -5.74 23.92
C ALA A 96 9.92 -6.45 23.89
N GLU A 97 10.36 -6.96 22.74
CA GLU A 97 11.70 -7.56 22.60
C GLU A 97 12.80 -6.52 22.84
N ARG A 98 12.66 -5.29 22.32
CA ARG A 98 13.62 -4.20 22.55
C ARG A 98 13.64 -3.76 24.01
N GLU A 99 12.50 -3.75 24.68
CA GLU A 99 12.40 -3.43 26.10
C GLU A 99 12.98 -4.55 26.98
N ALA A 100 12.66 -5.82 26.71
CA ALA A 100 13.25 -6.97 27.37
C ALA A 100 14.78 -6.98 27.24
N LYS A 101 15.33 -6.67 26.06
CA LYS A 101 16.78 -6.51 25.86
C LYS A 101 17.36 -5.35 26.68
N ARG A 102 16.63 -4.24 26.81
CA ARG A 102 17.06 -3.10 27.65
C ARG A 102 17.08 -3.47 29.13
N ILE A 103 16.04 -4.14 29.62
CA ILE A 103 15.95 -4.62 31.01
C ILE A 103 17.04 -5.65 31.29
N ALA A 104 17.24 -6.63 30.41
CA ALA A 104 18.30 -7.64 30.54
C ALA A 104 19.69 -7.01 30.57
N ARG A 105 19.96 -6.00 29.72
CA ARG A 105 21.23 -5.27 29.73
C ARG A 105 21.44 -4.49 31.03
N LYS A 106 20.40 -3.83 31.56
CA LYS A 106 20.45 -3.11 32.85
C LYS A 106 20.72 -4.09 34.00
N ALA A 107 20.00 -5.20 34.07
CA ALA A 107 20.17 -6.23 35.08
C ALA A 107 21.57 -6.87 35.03
N ALA A 108 22.10 -7.15 33.83
CA ALA A 108 23.45 -7.67 33.65
C ALA A 108 24.53 -6.66 34.10
N ALA A 109 24.33 -5.37 33.79
CA ALA A 109 25.24 -4.30 34.23
C ALA A 109 25.23 -4.13 35.76
N GLU A 110 24.07 -4.22 36.43
CA GLU A 110 23.99 -4.18 37.89
C GLU A 110 24.62 -5.40 38.55
N LYS A 111 24.39 -6.61 38.03
CA LYS A 111 25.06 -7.83 38.51
C LYS A 111 26.58 -7.72 38.39
N ALA A 112 27.09 -7.23 37.26
CA ALA A 112 28.52 -7.01 37.06
C ALA A 112 29.10 -5.93 38.00
N LYS A 113 28.32 -4.90 38.36
CA LYS A 113 28.72 -3.90 39.37
C LYS A 113 28.78 -4.51 40.78
N ARG A 114 27.79 -5.34 41.17
CA ARG A 114 27.78 -6.03 42.47
C ARG A 114 28.97 -6.99 42.60
N GLN A 115 29.25 -7.78 41.56
CA GLN A 115 30.40 -8.69 41.54
C GLN A 115 31.75 -7.96 41.62
N LYS A 116 31.85 -6.74 41.06
CA LYS A 116 33.05 -5.90 41.21
C LYS A 116 33.16 -5.24 42.58
N ALA A 117 32.05 -5.04 43.29
CA ALA A 117 32.03 -4.50 44.65
C ALA A 117 32.31 -5.58 45.73
N GLU A 118 32.03 -6.85 45.44
CA GLU A 118 32.32 -8.00 46.31
C GLU A 118 33.71 -8.63 46.08
N ALA A 119 34.54 -8.06 45.21
CA ALA A 119 35.93 -8.51 45.06
C ALA A 119 36.75 -8.14 46.33
N PRO A 120 37.44 -9.09 46.99
CA PRO A 120 38.16 -8.80 48.23
C PRO A 120 39.36 -7.88 47.98
N THR A 121 39.50 -6.84 48.79
CA THR A 121 40.70 -6.01 48.88
C THR A 121 41.86 -6.82 49.47
N VAL A 122 42.83 -7.16 48.62
CA VAL A 122 44.19 -7.51 49.04
C VAL A 122 45.16 -6.54 48.37
N ALA A 123 45.84 -5.73 49.19
CA ALA A 123 46.99 -4.91 48.87
C ALA A 123 47.96 -5.05 50.07
N PRO A 124 49.31 -4.90 49.95
CA PRO A 124 49.91 -3.72 49.30
C PRO A 124 51.28 -3.86 48.59
N ALA A 125 51.62 -2.75 47.90
CA ALA A 125 52.94 -2.13 47.66
C ALA A 125 53.89 -2.64 46.54
N SER A 126 54.20 -1.78 45.55
CA SER A 126 55.42 -0.93 45.56
C SER A 126 55.53 0.07 44.38
N ASN A 127 55.86 1.32 44.74
CA ASN A 127 56.73 2.34 44.10
C ASN A 127 56.64 2.82 42.63
N GLN A 128 56.13 4.06 42.50
CA GLN A 128 56.84 5.31 42.14
C GLN A 128 57.47 5.59 40.73
N HIS A 129 57.15 6.82 40.27
CA HIS A 129 57.85 7.78 39.38
C HIS A 129 57.58 7.78 37.85
N ALA A 130 56.91 8.85 37.36
CA ALA A 130 57.49 9.94 36.53
C ALA A 130 56.47 10.66 35.58
N GLN A 131 56.08 11.89 35.97
CA GLN A 131 55.79 13.15 35.22
C GLN A 131 55.09 13.20 33.81
N PRO A 132 54.42 14.34 33.47
CA PRO A 132 53.24 14.45 32.61
C PRO A 132 53.52 14.97 31.18
N LYS A 133 52.73 14.55 30.16
CA LYS A 133 52.61 15.28 28.89
C LYS A 133 51.25 15.13 28.19
N ALA A 134 50.81 16.27 27.67
CA ALA A 134 50.02 16.51 26.45
C ALA A 134 48.52 16.19 26.45
N LYS A 135 47.73 17.27 26.40
CA LYS A 135 46.34 17.36 25.99
C LYS A 135 46.15 16.64 24.64
N LEU A 136 45.23 15.69 24.57
CA LEU A 136 44.75 15.09 23.33
C LEU A 136 43.40 15.71 22.94
N ASP A 137 43.36 16.08 21.67
CA ASP A 137 42.38 16.83 20.89
C ASP A 137 40.96 16.19 20.86
N PRO A 138 39.86 16.95 20.97
CA PRO A 138 38.48 16.43 20.82
C PRO A 138 38.13 15.92 19.42
N LEU A 139 39.00 16.11 18.41
CA LEU A 139 38.75 15.76 17.02
C LEU A 139 38.95 14.27 16.66
N ALA A 140 39.62 13.48 17.51
CA ALA A 140 39.82 12.05 17.26
C ALA A 140 38.56 11.20 17.59
N ALA A 141 37.72 11.67 18.53
CA ALA A 141 36.48 10.99 18.91
C ALA A 141 35.33 11.18 17.90
N ALA A 142 35.37 12.25 17.09
CA ALA A 142 34.37 12.53 16.05
C ALA A 142 34.57 11.66 14.79
N LYS A 143 35.82 11.34 14.43
CA LYS A 143 36.14 10.46 13.29
C LYS A 143 35.86 8.97 13.60
N ALA A 144 35.97 8.55 14.86
CA ALA A 144 35.60 7.20 15.29
C ALA A 144 34.08 6.95 15.24
N LYS A 145 33.25 7.98 15.47
CA LYS A 145 31.78 7.87 15.37
C LYS A 145 31.27 7.87 13.93
N LEU A 146 31.98 8.51 12.99
CA LEU A 146 31.61 8.53 11.56
C LEU A 146 31.97 7.21 10.83
N ALA A 147 32.99 6.48 11.30
CA ALA A 147 33.34 5.16 10.79
C ALA A 147 32.32 4.07 11.20
N THR A 148 31.76 4.16 12.41
CA THR A 148 30.73 3.21 12.89
C THR A 148 29.36 3.37 12.23
N THR A 149 29.03 4.54 11.67
CA THR A 149 27.74 4.75 10.97
C THR A 149 27.75 4.20 9.55
N LYS A 150 28.90 4.25 8.84
CA LYS A 150 29.04 3.67 7.50
C LYS A 150 29.01 2.13 7.46
N GLN A 151 29.37 1.45 8.56
CA GLN A 151 29.31 -0.03 8.62
C GLN A 151 27.92 -0.57 9.00
N LYS A 152 26.98 0.28 9.45
CA LYS A 152 25.63 -0.19 9.87
C LYS A 152 24.63 -0.28 8.71
N GLU A 153 24.86 0.42 7.61
CA GLU A 153 23.99 0.40 6.42
C GLU A 153 24.34 -0.73 5.44
N SER A 154 25.63 -1.04 5.24
CA SER A 154 26.07 -2.15 4.37
C SER A 154 25.67 -3.53 4.91
N ASN A 155 25.57 -3.66 6.24
CA ASN A 155 25.12 -4.90 6.89
C ASN A 155 23.58 -5.09 6.82
N SER A 156 22.83 -4.07 6.37
CA SER A 156 21.36 -4.14 6.29
C SER A 156 20.86 -4.78 5.00
N ASP A 157 21.50 -4.51 3.87
CA ASP A 157 21.04 -4.98 2.56
C ASP A 157 21.48 -6.42 2.27
N ALA A 158 22.71 -6.81 2.64
CA ALA A 158 23.14 -8.22 2.60
C ALA A 158 22.33 -9.09 3.57
N SER A 159 22.07 -8.60 4.80
CA SER A 159 21.21 -9.31 5.76
C SER A 159 19.76 -9.41 5.29
N ARG A 160 19.24 -8.41 4.56
CA ARG A 160 17.90 -8.45 3.95
C ARG A 160 17.82 -9.43 2.78
N LEU A 161 18.82 -9.45 1.89
CA LEU A 161 18.91 -10.41 0.78
C LEU A 161 18.99 -11.84 1.31
N ALA A 162 19.86 -12.12 2.29
CA ALA A 162 19.95 -13.44 2.92
C ALA A 162 18.61 -13.87 3.59
N LYS A 163 17.90 -12.94 4.24
CA LYS A 163 16.55 -13.20 4.79
C LYS A 163 15.51 -13.47 3.69
N GLN A 164 15.59 -12.76 2.58
CA GLN A 164 14.69 -12.96 1.44
C GLN A 164 14.92 -14.34 0.80
N ILE A 165 16.18 -14.75 0.62
CA ILE A 165 16.58 -16.06 0.12
C ILE A 165 16.04 -17.16 1.02
N LYS A 166 16.33 -17.08 2.33
CA LYS A 166 15.82 -18.04 3.32
C LYS A 166 14.29 -18.10 3.37
N SER A 167 13.62 -16.97 3.17
CA SER A 167 12.15 -16.93 3.10
C SER A 167 11.61 -17.55 1.82
N THR A 168 12.30 -17.40 0.68
CA THR A 168 11.90 -18.02 -0.58
C THR A 168 12.17 -19.52 -0.60
N GLU A 169 13.26 -19.98 0.00
CA GLU A 169 13.58 -21.41 0.17
C GLU A 169 12.49 -22.13 0.96
N LYS A 170 12.12 -21.59 2.14
CA LYS A 170 11.01 -22.13 2.95
C LYS A 170 9.68 -22.17 2.20
N ARG A 171 9.44 -21.20 1.31
CA ARG A 171 8.21 -21.19 0.50
C ARG A 171 8.24 -22.26 -0.59
N ILE A 172 9.41 -22.58 -1.16
CA ILE A 172 9.57 -23.69 -2.10
C ILE A 172 9.33 -25.02 -1.38
N GLU A 173 9.92 -25.19 -0.19
CA GLU A 173 9.73 -26.37 0.65
C GLU A 173 8.25 -26.59 0.98
N PHE A 174 7.55 -25.55 1.42
CA PHE A 174 6.11 -25.61 1.70
C PHE A 174 5.27 -25.96 0.45
N ILE A 175 5.62 -25.43 -0.72
CA ILE A 175 4.90 -25.77 -1.96
C ILE A 175 5.15 -27.23 -2.36
N LEU A 176 6.36 -27.75 -2.15
CA LEU A 176 6.68 -29.16 -2.39
C LEU A 176 5.86 -30.07 -1.47
N GLU A 177 5.74 -29.73 -0.19
CA GLU A 177 4.90 -30.44 0.76
C GLU A 177 3.42 -30.45 0.33
N GLN A 178 2.89 -29.31 -0.10
CA GLN A 178 1.53 -29.23 -0.65
C GLN A 178 1.32 -30.07 -1.92
N ILE A 179 2.35 -30.19 -2.77
CA ILE A 179 2.28 -31.05 -3.95
C ILE A 179 2.24 -32.52 -3.53
N ASP A 180 3.03 -32.91 -2.52
CA ASP A 180 3.05 -34.28 -2.03
C ASP A 180 1.76 -34.67 -1.32
N ASP A 181 1.15 -33.76 -0.56
CA ASP A 181 -0.16 -33.98 0.05
C ASP A 181 -1.27 -34.02 -1.00
N ALA A 182 -1.24 -33.14 -2.01
CA ALA A 182 -2.20 -33.18 -3.12
C ALA A 182 -2.12 -34.50 -3.91
N LYS A 183 -0.93 -35.09 -4.03
CA LYS A 183 -0.74 -36.43 -4.63
C LYS A 183 -1.31 -37.55 -3.75
N LYS A 184 -1.15 -37.47 -2.42
CA LYS A 184 -1.73 -38.46 -1.48
C LYS A 184 -3.25 -38.40 -1.44
N GLU A 185 -3.83 -37.20 -1.53
CA GLU A 185 -5.28 -36.97 -1.47
C GLU A 185 -5.98 -37.08 -2.84
N SER A 186 -5.27 -37.52 -3.88
CA SER A 186 -5.80 -37.65 -5.25
C SER A 186 -6.42 -36.36 -5.81
N SER A 187 -5.93 -35.20 -5.39
CA SER A 187 -6.39 -33.88 -5.86
C SER A 187 -5.57 -33.40 -7.06
N GLU A 188 -5.58 -34.20 -8.14
CA GLU A 188 -4.79 -33.99 -9.36
C GLU A 188 -5.01 -32.63 -10.04
N GLN A 189 -6.18 -32.02 -9.84
CA GLN A 189 -6.51 -30.70 -10.40
C GLN A 189 -5.71 -29.54 -9.78
N LEU A 190 -5.19 -29.70 -8.55
CA LEU A 190 -4.41 -28.65 -7.85
C LEU A 190 -2.91 -28.70 -8.19
N ILE A 191 -2.41 -29.86 -8.64
CA ILE A 191 -1.00 -30.08 -8.98
C ILE A 191 -0.46 -29.06 -10.00
N PRO A 192 -1.10 -28.82 -11.17
CA PRO A 192 -0.56 -27.87 -12.15
C PRO A 192 -0.49 -26.44 -11.61
N GLN A 193 -1.42 -26.06 -10.74
CA GLN A 193 -1.40 -24.74 -10.10
C GLN A 193 -0.24 -24.62 -9.10
N LEU A 194 0.04 -25.68 -8.32
CA LEU A 194 1.17 -25.72 -7.38
C LEU A 194 2.52 -25.75 -8.11
N GLU A 195 2.62 -26.47 -9.23
CA GLU A 195 3.82 -26.50 -10.07
C GLU A 195 4.14 -25.13 -10.68
N SER A 196 3.14 -24.38 -11.14
CA SER A 196 3.35 -23.00 -11.61
C SER A 196 3.84 -22.06 -10.50
N LYS A 197 3.32 -22.22 -9.27
CA LYS A 197 3.77 -21.48 -8.08
C LYS A 197 5.20 -21.87 -7.69
N LEU A 198 5.56 -23.14 -7.83
CA LEU A 198 6.91 -23.63 -7.58
C LEU A 198 7.91 -23.10 -8.61
N ALA A 199 7.55 -23.09 -9.90
CA ALA A 199 8.37 -22.53 -10.97
C ALA A 199 8.67 -21.03 -10.74
N THR A 200 7.64 -20.24 -10.39
CA THR A 200 7.83 -18.81 -10.07
C THR A 200 8.66 -18.58 -8.82
N ALA A 201 8.49 -19.41 -7.78
CA ALA A 201 9.31 -19.33 -6.57
C ALA A 201 10.79 -19.67 -6.84
N ARG A 202 11.07 -20.67 -7.69
CA ARG A 202 12.43 -21.04 -8.11
C ARG A 202 13.10 -19.96 -8.96
N LEU A 203 12.37 -19.34 -9.89
CA LEU A 203 12.87 -18.19 -10.67
C LEU A 203 13.22 -17.00 -9.77
N LYS A 204 12.41 -16.75 -8.73
CA LYS A 204 12.70 -15.69 -7.77
C LYS A 204 13.92 -16.00 -6.92
N LEU A 205 14.12 -17.26 -6.52
CA LEU A 205 15.30 -17.70 -5.78
C LEU A 205 16.56 -17.48 -6.62
N SER A 206 16.57 -17.89 -7.90
CA SER A 206 17.73 -17.68 -8.78
C SER A 206 18.05 -16.20 -9.01
N GLN A 207 17.03 -15.35 -9.12
CA GLN A 207 17.20 -13.89 -9.21
C GLN A 207 17.75 -13.25 -7.92
N LEU A 208 17.49 -13.84 -6.74
CA LEU A 208 18.04 -13.36 -5.48
C LEU A 208 19.46 -13.87 -5.26
N GLN A 209 19.75 -15.12 -5.63
CA GLN A 209 21.09 -15.70 -5.57
C GLN A 209 22.06 -15.03 -6.56
N SER A 210 21.61 -14.66 -7.77
CA SER A 210 22.46 -13.90 -8.71
C SER A 210 22.82 -12.50 -8.20
N LYS A 211 21.99 -11.92 -7.31
CA LYS A 211 22.29 -10.66 -6.61
C LYS A 211 23.28 -10.83 -5.45
N GLU A 212 23.46 -12.04 -4.91
CA GLU A 212 24.50 -12.32 -3.91
C GLU A 212 25.88 -12.46 -4.55
N THR A 213 25.97 -12.98 -5.78
CA THR A 213 27.24 -13.26 -6.47
C THR A 213 27.88 -12.03 -7.11
N THR A 214 27.15 -10.91 -7.24
CA THR A 214 27.69 -9.64 -7.73
C THR A 214 28.00 -8.71 -6.55
N PRO A 215 29.25 -8.29 -6.32
CA PRO A 215 29.56 -7.27 -5.33
C PRO A 215 28.87 -5.96 -5.73
N SER A 216 27.76 -5.60 -5.07
CA SER A 216 27.08 -4.34 -5.35
C SER A 216 27.85 -3.20 -4.69
N GLU A 217 28.42 -2.30 -5.50
CA GLU A 217 28.85 -0.97 -5.06
C GLU A 217 27.74 -0.27 -4.24
N PRO A 218 28.11 0.64 -3.31
CA PRO A 218 27.16 1.33 -2.46
C PRO A 218 26.26 2.25 -3.29
N ASN A 219 25.16 1.72 -3.81
CA ASN A 219 24.20 2.49 -4.60
C ASN A 219 23.36 3.35 -3.65
N THR A 220 23.53 4.66 -3.75
CA THR A 220 22.67 5.62 -3.05
C THR A 220 21.22 5.47 -3.53
N THR A 221 20.24 5.97 -2.76
CA THR A 221 18.81 5.97 -3.16
C THR A 221 18.59 6.58 -4.54
N THR A 222 19.46 7.52 -4.93
CA THR A 222 19.41 8.19 -6.22
C THR A 222 19.94 7.33 -7.37
N ASP A 223 20.91 6.44 -7.11
CA ASP A 223 21.42 5.51 -8.13
C ASP A 223 20.42 4.37 -8.40
N ARG A 224 19.66 3.99 -7.37
CA ARG A 224 18.49 3.10 -7.52
C ARG A 224 17.40 3.76 -8.38
N ALA A 225 17.16 5.06 -8.21
CA ALA A 225 16.19 5.80 -9.01
C ALA A 225 16.62 5.90 -10.48
N VAL A 226 17.89 6.20 -10.75
CA VAL A 226 18.45 6.19 -12.12
C VAL A 226 18.28 4.82 -12.75
N LYS A 227 18.73 3.75 -12.08
CA LYS A 227 18.59 2.37 -12.59
C LYS A 227 17.14 1.97 -12.85
N ALA A 228 16.20 2.42 -12.02
CA ALA A 228 14.79 2.13 -12.22
C ALA A 228 14.23 2.87 -13.44
N VAL A 229 14.53 4.16 -13.60
CA VAL A 229 14.09 4.96 -14.76
C VAL A 229 14.65 4.41 -16.06
N THR A 230 15.94 4.07 -16.08
CA THR A 230 16.59 3.48 -17.27
C THR A 230 15.96 2.12 -17.60
N ALA A 231 15.83 1.23 -16.62
CA ALA A 231 15.24 -0.09 -16.84
C ALA A 231 13.79 -0.03 -17.34
N ILE A 232 12.98 0.94 -16.86
CA ILE A 232 11.61 1.14 -17.35
C ILE A 232 11.59 1.62 -18.80
N ALA A 233 12.47 2.55 -19.16
CA ALA A 233 12.58 3.04 -20.54
C ALA A 233 13.06 1.92 -21.47
N ASP A 234 14.10 1.19 -21.09
CA ASP A 234 14.68 0.11 -21.88
C ASP A 234 13.68 -1.04 -22.06
N ALA A 235 12.90 -1.38 -21.03
CA ALA A 235 11.83 -2.38 -21.12
C ALA A 235 10.67 -1.95 -22.04
N LYS A 236 10.39 -0.64 -22.16
CA LYS A 236 9.41 -0.13 -23.11
C LYS A 236 9.95 -0.17 -24.54
N LEU A 237 11.20 0.24 -24.74
CA LEU A 237 11.87 0.22 -26.05
C LEU A 237 12.09 -1.20 -26.58
N ALA A 238 12.23 -2.20 -25.70
CA ALA A 238 12.32 -3.61 -26.08
C ALA A 238 11.05 -4.15 -26.78
N LYS A 239 9.89 -3.50 -26.62
CA LYS A 239 8.67 -3.85 -27.35
C LYS A 239 8.62 -3.13 -28.70
N PRO A 240 8.15 -3.78 -29.77
CA PRO A 240 7.82 -3.08 -31.02
C PRO A 240 6.87 -1.91 -30.79
N GLN A 241 7.09 -0.80 -31.51
CA GLN A 241 6.29 0.42 -31.37
C GLN A 241 4.80 0.17 -31.65
N SER A 242 4.46 -0.67 -32.65
CA SER A 242 3.08 -1.09 -32.93
C SER A 242 2.44 -1.74 -31.72
N GLN A 243 3.11 -2.72 -31.11
CA GLN A 243 2.61 -3.42 -29.92
C GLN A 243 2.36 -2.47 -28.74
N ARG A 244 3.22 -1.46 -28.55
CA ARG A 244 3.04 -0.44 -27.50
C ARG A 244 1.83 0.45 -27.76
N ASN A 245 1.60 0.84 -29.01
CA ASN A 245 0.46 1.65 -29.40
C ASN A 245 -0.84 0.85 -29.25
N ASP A 246 -0.86 -0.40 -29.69
CA ASP A 246 -2.01 -1.30 -29.54
C ASP A 246 -2.36 -1.51 -28.05
N GLU A 247 -1.36 -1.74 -27.19
CA GLU A 247 -1.55 -1.80 -25.74
C GLU A 247 -2.13 -0.50 -25.16
N THR A 248 -1.78 0.65 -25.73
CA THR A 248 -2.25 1.97 -25.29
C THR A 248 -3.69 2.21 -25.75
N ILE A 249 -4.01 1.89 -27.00
CA ILE A 249 -5.36 1.96 -27.57
C ILE A 249 -6.30 1.06 -26.76
N ALA A 250 -5.92 -0.20 -26.52
CA ALA A 250 -6.72 -1.15 -25.74
C ALA A 250 -7.02 -0.63 -24.32
N ARG A 251 -6.07 0.06 -23.69
CA ARG A 251 -6.29 0.70 -22.37
C ARG A 251 -7.27 1.86 -22.43
N ILE A 252 -7.20 2.67 -23.47
CA ILE A 252 -8.12 3.80 -23.67
C ILE A 252 -9.53 3.26 -23.92
N GLU A 253 -9.68 2.24 -24.77
CA GLU A 253 -10.96 1.57 -25.06
C GLU A 253 -11.57 0.96 -23.80
N ALA A 254 -10.78 0.20 -23.02
CA ALA A 254 -11.26 -0.37 -21.75
C ALA A 254 -11.69 0.69 -20.73
N ASN A 255 -11.04 1.86 -20.71
CA ASN A 255 -11.45 2.97 -19.83
C ASN A 255 -12.72 3.66 -20.34
N LEU A 256 -12.88 3.77 -21.65
CA LEU A 256 -14.06 4.32 -22.29
C LEU A 256 -15.28 3.46 -21.98
N GLU A 257 -15.18 2.13 -22.13
CA GLU A 257 -16.23 1.17 -21.78
C GLU A 257 -16.63 1.28 -20.29
N LYS A 258 -15.65 1.30 -19.39
CA LYS A 258 -15.92 1.48 -17.95
C LYS A 258 -16.64 2.79 -17.65
N THR A 259 -16.25 3.87 -18.31
CA THR A 259 -16.86 5.20 -18.10
C THR A 259 -18.28 5.25 -18.66
N GLN A 260 -18.53 4.63 -19.82
CA GLN A 260 -19.87 4.48 -20.39
C GLN A 260 -20.79 3.63 -19.51
N HIS A 261 -20.27 2.53 -18.97
CA HIS A 261 -21.04 1.68 -18.05
C HIS A 261 -21.35 2.39 -16.72
N LEU A 262 -20.45 3.26 -16.23
CA LEU A 262 -20.73 4.13 -15.09
C LEU A 262 -21.81 5.16 -15.42
N LEU A 263 -21.76 5.79 -16.60
CA LEU A 263 -22.78 6.73 -17.06
C LEU A 263 -24.18 6.09 -17.15
N ALA A 264 -24.24 4.83 -17.61
CA ALA A 264 -25.49 4.08 -17.70
C ALA A 264 -26.09 3.72 -16.32
N LYS A 265 -25.29 3.79 -15.25
CA LYS A 265 -25.68 3.43 -13.88
C LYS A 265 -25.92 4.63 -12.97
N THR A 266 -25.65 5.84 -13.44
CA THR A 266 -25.74 7.05 -12.62
C THR A 266 -26.98 7.86 -13.03
N ASP A 267 -27.83 8.14 -12.03
CA ASP A 267 -29.04 8.96 -12.18
C ASP A 267 -28.80 10.44 -11.81
N ASP A 268 -27.62 10.75 -11.26
CA ASP A 268 -27.20 12.10 -10.87
C ASP A 268 -26.74 12.93 -12.08
N GLU A 269 -27.43 14.03 -12.38
CA GLU A 269 -27.17 14.87 -13.57
C GLU A 269 -25.76 15.48 -13.58
N ASP A 270 -25.23 15.89 -12.43
CA ASP A 270 -23.87 16.45 -12.32
C ASP A 270 -22.80 15.38 -12.56
N ALA A 271 -23.02 14.15 -12.08
CA ALA A 271 -22.15 13.02 -12.40
C ALA A 271 -22.25 12.65 -13.89
N ARG A 272 -23.43 12.73 -14.49
CA ARG A 272 -23.63 12.44 -15.93
C ARG A 272 -22.87 13.41 -16.81
N THR A 273 -22.94 14.72 -16.53
CA THR A 273 -22.18 15.75 -17.29
C THR A 273 -20.67 15.49 -17.21
N LYS A 274 -20.13 15.29 -16.00
CA LYS A 274 -18.70 14.97 -15.79
C LYS A 274 -18.26 13.69 -16.49
N LEU A 275 -19.10 12.65 -16.49
CA LEU A 275 -18.81 11.39 -17.17
C LEU A 275 -18.85 11.55 -18.70
N ASN A 276 -19.78 12.34 -19.24
CA ASN A 276 -19.83 12.67 -20.66
C ASN A 276 -18.59 13.46 -21.12
N ASP A 277 -18.17 14.47 -20.36
CA ASP A 277 -16.92 15.21 -20.64
C ASP A 277 -15.71 14.29 -20.66
N ARG A 278 -15.65 13.34 -19.72
CA ARG A 278 -14.59 12.33 -19.67
C ARG A 278 -14.64 11.39 -20.88
N ILE A 279 -15.82 10.97 -21.31
CA ILE A 279 -16.00 10.14 -22.51
C ILE A 279 -15.50 10.88 -23.75
N ASN A 280 -15.85 12.16 -23.91
CA ASN A 280 -15.39 12.96 -25.04
C ASN A 280 -13.86 13.07 -25.05
N LYS A 281 -13.25 13.40 -23.90
CA LYS A 281 -11.77 13.42 -23.77
C LYS A 281 -11.11 12.08 -24.08
N LEU A 282 -11.77 10.96 -23.74
CA LEU A 282 -11.25 9.62 -24.06
C LEU A 282 -11.40 9.30 -25.55
N LYS A 283 -12.48 9.73 -26.20
CA LYS A 283 -12.69 9.59 -27.64
C LYS A 283 -11.66 10.40 -28.43
N ASP A 284 -11.39 11.63 -28.01
CA ASP A 284 -10.37 12.47 -28.67
C ASP A 284 -8.99 11.83 -28.57
N LYS A 285 -8.62 11.35 -27.38
CA LYS A 285 -7.36 10.61 -27.16
C LYS A 285 -7.29 9.32 -27.95
N LEU A 286 -8.41 8.61 -28.12
CA LEU A 286 -8.48 7.41 -28.93
C LEU A 286 -8.25 7.75 -30.41
N ALA A 287 -8.87 8.84 -30.90
CA ALA A 287 -8.68 9.31 -32.27
C ALA A 287 -7.23 9.71 -32.51
N GLU A 288 -6.61 10.44 -31.58
CA GLU A 288 -5.20 10.81 -31.62
C GLU A 288 -4.29 9.57 -31.63
N ALA A 289 -4.56 8.60 -30.75
CA ALA A 289 -3.82 7.33 -30.68
C ALA A 289 -3.89 6.47 -31.95
N LYS A 290 -5.02 6.54 -32.67
CA LYS A 290 -5.24 5.82 -33.92
C LYS A 290 -4.59 6.53 -35.12
N GLN A 291 -4.43 7.85 -35.06
CA GLN A 291 -3.83 8.64 -36.14
C GLN A 291 -2.30 8.76 -36.01
N ALA A 292 -1.77 8.81 -34.80
CA ALA A 292 -0.34 8.92 -34.54
C ALA A 292 0.10 8.04 -33.35
N PRO A 293 1.32 7.46 -33.40
CA PRO A 293 1.85 6.66 -32.31
C PRO A 293 2.12 7.52 -31.07
N LEU A 294 1.23 7.48 -30.08
CA LEU A 294 1.38 8.23 -28.81
C LEU A 294 2.60 7.80 -27.98
N VAL A 295 3.18 6.63 -28.27
CA VAL A 295 4.33 6.08 -27.56
C VAL A 295 5.47 5.79 -28.54
N SER A 296 6.03 6.86 -29.13
CA SER A 296 7.23 6.77 -29.97
C SER A 296 8.50 6.53 -29.16
N ASP A 297 9.57 6.13 -29.85
CA ASP A 297 10.88 5.92 -29.23
C ASP A 297 11.46 7.25 -28.73
N GLU A 298 11.28 8.32 -29.49
CA GLU A 298 11.65 9.70 -29.10
C GLU A 298 10.90 10.11 -27.84
N ALA A 299 9.58 9.90 -27.77
CA ALA A 299 8.78 10.25 -26.61
C ALA A 299 9.20 9.50 -25.33
N ILE A 300 9.65 8.24 -25.45
CA ILE A 300 10.17 7.47 -24.33
C ILE A 300 11.53 7.98 -23.89
N ASN A 301 12.43 8.28 -24.84
CA ASN A 301 13.76 8.80 -24.54
C ASN A 301 13.69 10.21 -23.94
N ASP A 302 12.87 11.10 -24.48
CA ASP A 302 12.61 12.42 -23.90
C ASP A 302 12.07 12.31 -22.46
N GLY A 303 11.19 11.34 -22.22
CA GLY A 303 10.66 11.05 -20.88
C GLY A 303 11.73 10.53 -19.92
N LYS A 304 12.65 9.69 -20.42
CA LYS A 304 13.81 9.17 -19.67
C LYS A 304 14.75 10.31 -19.32
N ASP A 305 15.11 11.16 -20.27
CA ASP A 305 16.08 12.25 -20.08
C ASP A 305 15.54 13.29 -19.10
N LYS A 306 14.27 13.71 -19.25
CA LYS A 306 13.61 14.60 -18.27
C LYS A 306 13.59 14.01 -16.86
N ALA A 307 13.38 12.70 -16.73
CA ALA A 307 13.39 12.02 -15.44
C ALA A 307 14.81 11.94 -14.84
N LEU A 308 15.83 11.71 -15.67
CA LEU A 308 17.23 11.72 -15.24
C LEU A 308 17.68 13.11 -14.80
N GLU A 309 17.35 14.16 -15.55
CA GLU A 309 17.61 15.54 -15.15
C GLU A 309 16.93 15.89 -13.82
N ALA A 310 15.69 15.46 -13.61
CA ALA A 310 14.99 15.70 -12.35
C ALA A 310 15.67 15.00 -11.17
N ILE A 311 16.18 13.79 -11.38
CA ILE A 311 16.97 13.06 -10.37
C ILE A 311 18.27 13.82 -10.08
N GLU A 312 18.95 14.33 -11.11
CA GLU A 312 20.18 15.09 -10.93
C GLU A 312 19.95 16.39 -10.17
N ARG A 313 18.89 17.15 -10.52
CA ARG A 313 18.48 18.34 -9.75
C ARG A 313 18.16 18.00 -8.29
N ALA A 314 17.54 16.84 -8.03
CA ALA A 314 17.29 16.39 -6.67
C ALA A 314 18.61 16.04 -5.94
N LYS A 315 19.56 15.38 -6.60
CA LYS A 315 20.91 15.12 -6.04
C LYS A 315 21.59 16.44 -5.67
N GLN A 316 21.61 17.41 -6.59
CA GLN A 316 22.19 18.73 -6.38
C GLN A 316 21.49 19.48 -5.23
N ALA A 317 20.15 19.48 -5.18
CA ALA A 317 19.39 20.11 -4.10
C ALA A 317 19.67 19.46 -2.74
N THR A 318 19.81 18.13 -2.68
CA THR A 318 20.18 17.44 -1.43
C THR A 318 21.61 17.75 -0.99
N ALA A 319 22.56 17.86 -1.94
CA ALA A 319 23.93 18.24 -1.66
C ALA A 319 24.00 19.70 -1.17
N GLN A 320 23.31 20.62 -1.84
CA GLN A 320 23.17 22.02 -1.41
C GLN A 320 22.49 22.13 -0.05
N PHE A 321 21.47 21.32 0.22
CA PHE A 321 20.81 21.31 1.52
C PHE A 321 21.75 20.79 2.62
N ALA A 322 22.63 19.84 2.31
CA ALA A 322 23.60 19.32 3.26
C ALA A 322 24.69 20.34 3.65
N THR A 323 25.04 21.27 2.74
CA THR A 323 26.06 22.31 2.99
C THR A 323 25.55 23.52 3.77
N LEU A 324 24.23 23.70 3.91
CA LEU A 324 23.64 24.82 4.65
C LEU A 324 23.82 24.67 6.17
N THR A 325 23.88 25.80 6.86
CA THR A 325 23.81 25.85 8.32
C THR A 325 22.44 25.37 8.82
N ASP A 326 22.35 24.96 10.08
CA ASP A 326 21.09 24.42 10.62
C ASP A 326 19.97 25.48 10.68
N ASP A 327 20.33 26.75 10.87
CA ASP A 327 19.39 27.89 10.81
C ASP A 327 18.87 28.13 9.38
N GLU A 328 19.74 28.12 8.37
CA GLU A 328 19.32 28.26 6.97
C GLU A 328 18.43 27.08 6.52
N LYS A 329 18.72 25.87 6.99
CA LYS A 329 17.88 24.68 6.76
C LYS A 329 16.50 24.87 7.39
N ARG A 330 16.42 25.44 8.59
CA ARG A 330 15.17 25.74 9.28
C ARG A 330 14.36 26.77 8.50
N LEU A 331 14.98 27.88 8.09
CA LEU A 331 14.31 28.93 7.30
C LEU A 331 13.75 28.40 5.99
N LYS A 332 14.51 27.57 5.25
CA LYS A 332 13.99 26.94 4.02
C LYS A 332 12.82 25.99 4.28
N LYS A 333 12.86 25.22 5.37
CA LYS A 333 11.73 24.35 5.77
C LYS A 333 10.50 25.16 6.15
N LEU A 334 10.70 26.27 6.86
CA LEU A 334 9.65 27.20 7.27
C LEU A 334 8.99 27.83 6.04
N GLU A 335 9.78 28.32 5.08
CA GLU A 335 9.26 28.88 3.83
C GLU A 335 8.41 27.85 3.07
N GLN A 336 8.92 26.62 2.90
CA GLN A 336 8.17 25.53 2.28
C GLN A 336 6.88 25.18 3.04
N ALA A 337 6.91 25.20 4.38
CA ALA A 337 5.74 24.95 5.20
C ALA A 337 4.69 26.06 5.05
N LYS A 338 5.10 27.34 5.00
CA LYS A 338 4.22 28.49 4.75
C LYS A 338 3.56 28.41 3.37
N THR A 339 4.31 28.11 2.31
CA THR A 339 3.72 27.96 0.97
C THR A 339 2.69 26.83 0.91
N ARG A 340 2.94 25.72 1.61
CA ARG A 340 1.98 24.60 1.69
C ARG A 340 0.73 24.98 2.48
N LEU A 341 0.90 25.73 3.57
CA LEU A 341 -0.19 26.22 4.40
C LEU A 341 -1.11 27.17 3.62
N ILE A 342 -0.56 28.08 2.81
CA ILE A 342 -1.35 28.96 1.92
C ILE A 342 -2.24 28.12 0.99
N LYS A 343 -1.64 27.16 0.27
CA LYS A 343 -2.38 26.28 -0.64
C LYS A 343 -3.41 25.38 0.06
N ALA A 344 -3.12 24.98 1.30
CA ALA A 344 -4.05 24.18 2.11
C ALA A 344 -5.27 25.01 2.53
N ARG A 345 -5.06 26.28 2.91
CA ARG A 345 -6.15 27.21 3.23
C ARG A 345 -7.01 27.55 2.01
N GLU A 346 -6.40 27.76 0.84
CA GLU A 346 -7.13 27.96 -0.42
C GLU A 346 -8.05 26.77 -0.74
N ARG A 347 -7.52 25.54 -0.62
CA ARG A 347 -8.31 24.32 -0.83
C ARG A 347 -9.43 24.14 0.17
N LEU A 348 -9.18 24.50 1.43
CA LEU A 348 -10.17 24.47 2.48
C LEU A 348 -11.30 25.45 2.18
N ALA A 349 -10.98 26.68 1.79
CA ALA A 349 -11.97 27.68 1.40
C ALA A 349 -12.84 27.20 0.24
N GLN A 350 -12.21 26.63 -0.80
CA GLN A 350 -12.94 26.05 -1.93
C GLN A 350 -13.83 24.87 -1.50
N ALA A 351 -13.32 23.97 -0.66
CA ALA A 351 -14.10 22.84 -0.15
C ALA A 351 -15.30 23.27 0.71
N GLN A 352 -15.19 24.40 1.43
CA GLN A 352 -16.29 24.98 2.20
C GLN A 352 -17.34 25.61 1.28
N GLU A 353 -16.93 26.31 0.24
CA GLU A 353 -17.83 26.89 -0.77
C GLU A 353 -18.61 25.79 -1.51
N ASP A 354 -17.94 24.68 -1.83
CA ASP A 354 -18.54 23.52 -2.51
C ASP A 354 -19.33 22.58 -1.57
N ASN A 355 -19.42 22.88 -0.26
CA ASN A 355 -19.98 21.98 0.78
C ASN A 355 -19.47 20.53 0.67
N HIS A 356 -18.16 20.37 0.46
CA HIS A 356 -17.54 19.07 0.24
C HIS A 356 -17.63 18.17 1.49
N GLU A 357 -17.90 16.87 1.30
CA GLU A 357 -18.02 15.85 2.37
C GLU A 357 -16.79 15.71 3.30
N HIS A 358 -15.66 16.34 2.96
CA HIS A 358 -14.37 16.13 3.64
C HIS A 358 -13.76 17.44 4.16
N VAL A 359 -14.58 18.47 4.37
CA VAL A 359 -14.16 19.77 4.93
C VAL A 359 -13.40 19.60 6.25
N ASP A 360 -13.83 18.72 7.15
CA ASP A 360 -13.15 18.45 8.42
C ASP A 360 -11.73 17.89 8.24
N ALA A 361 -11.53 17.06 7.21
CA ALA A 361 -10.21 16.53 6.89
C ALA A 361 -9.28 17.63 6.35
N PHE A 362 -9.82 18.60 5.60
CA PHE A 362 -9.06 19.76 5.14
C PHE A 362 -8.70 20.70 6.32
N HIS A 363 -9.61 20.90 7.27
CA HIS A 363 -9.32 21.63 8.53
C HIS A 363 -8.18 20.98 9.30
N ALA A 364 -8.24 19.68 9.58
CA ALA A 364 -7.19 18.96 10.28
C ALA A 364 -5.82 19.04 9.57
N ALA A 365 -5.82 19.09 8.23
CA ALA A 365 -4.59 19.27 7.45
C ALA A 365 -4.00 20.68 7.60
N VAL A 366 -4.85 21.71 7.67
CA VAL A 366 -4.42 23.09 7.92
C VAL A 366 -3.85 23.24 9.32
N GLU A 367 -4.54 22.74 10.37
CA GLU A 367 -4.04 22.77 11.75
C GLU A 367 -2.67 22.09 11.90
N LYS A 368 -2.49 20.95 11.22
CA LYS A 368 -1.20 20.25 11.22
C LYS A 368 -0.09 21.06 10.54
N LEU A 369 -0.39 21.79 9.48
CA LEU A 369 0.58 22.67 8.83
C LEU A 369 0.87 23.91 9.67
N GLU A 370 -0.12 24.46 10.36
CA GLU A 370 0.03 25.57 11.29
C GLU A 370 0.94 25.21 12.46
N SER A 371 0.72 24.06 13.10
CA SER A 371 1.61 23.54 14.14
C SER A 371 3.04 23.30 13.63
N THR A 372 3.18 22.82 12.39
CA THR A 372 4.50 22.64 11.75
C THR A 372 5.19 24.00 11.53
N VAL A 373 4.46 25.03 11.08
CA VAL A 373 5.01 26.38 10.91
C VAL A 373 5.41 26.97 12.26
N ALA A 374 4.55 26.86 13.28
CA ALA A 374 4.84 27.34 14.63
C ALA A 374 6.11 26.71 15.21
N SER A 375 6.27 25.39 15.09
CA SER A 375 7.47 24.68 15.55
C SER A 375 8.76 25.07 14.82
N LEU A 376 8.64 25.56 13.58
CA LEU A 376 9.78 26.01 12.80
C LEU A 376 10.09 27.49 13.06
N GLU A 377 9.11 28.30 13.45
CA GLU A 377 9.25 29.71 13.83
C GLU A 377 9.89 29.85 15.21
N ASN A 378 9.40 29.10 16.20
CA ASN A 378 9.86 29.12 17.59
C ASN A 378 10.46 27.75 17.97
N PRO A 379 11.79 27.56 17.82
CA PRO A 379 12.44 26.29 18.10
C PRO A 379 12.72 26.04 19.60
N ASP A 380 12.51 27.05 20.45
CA ASP A 380 12.81 27.01 21.89
C ASP A 380 11.56 26.77 22.79
N ASP A 381 10.36 26.71 22.18
CA ASP A 381 9.08 26.27 22.79
C ASP A 381 8.77 24.83 22.33
#